data_AF-A0A4Y2DN36-F1
#
_entry.id   AF-A0A4Y2DN36-F1
#
_cell.length_a   1.000
_cell.length_b   1.000
_cell.length_c   1.000
_cell.angle_alpha   90.00
_cell.angle_beta   90.00
_cell.angle_gamma   90.00
#
_symmetry.space_group_name_H-M   'P 1'
#
loop_
_entity.id
_entity.type
_entity.pdbx_description
1 polymer ?
#
loop_
_entity_poly.entity_id
_entity_poly.type
_entity_poly.pdbx_seq_one_letter_code
_entity_poly.pdbx_strand_id
1 'polypeptide(L)'
;MTTPETAAVVIPPFIQPDPALWFHMLESTFELASPKPITESKTKYNYVVAHLPPEIATVVRDVIIQPDSSDPYADLKIKIIDRCSESKTQEIRRLLAGESLGDRKPSELLRVMKRRAENYNIDDSLLLELFNQAMPVPVQTILASISPITSDKAAEVAELR
;
A
#
# COMPACT_ATOMS: atom_id res chain seq x y z
N MET A 1 10.38 -38.32 30.45
CA MET A 1 10.88 -37.76 29.18
C MET A 1 9.69 -37.19 28.44
N THR A 2 9.47 -35.88 28.56
CA THR A 2 8.43 -35.15 27.83
C THR A 2 9.09 -34.60 26.57
N THR A 3 8.71 -35.11 25.40
CA THR A 3 9.06 -34.48 24.11
C THR A 3 8.58 -33.04 24.13
N PRO A 4 9.42 -32.03 23.82
CA PRO A 4 8.96 -30.66 23.73
C PRO A 4 7.95 -30.57 22.58
N GLU A 5 6.70 -30.26 22.93
CA GLU A 5 5.65 -29.94 21.99
C GLU A 5 6.14 -28.74 21.16
N THR A 6 6.46 -28.98 19.90
CA THR A 6 6.93 -27.92 19.00
C THR A 6 5.71 -27.09 18.64
N ALA A 7 5.55 -25.93 19.27
CA ALA A 7 4.47 -25.01 18.95
C ALA A 7 4.60 -24.61 17.47
N ALA A 8 3.61 -24.99 16.65
CA ALA A 8 3.58 -24.62 15.25
C ALA A 8 3.52 -23.09 15.12
N VAL A 9 4.34 -22.53 14.24
CA VAL A 9 4.35 -21.08 13.94
C VAL A 9 3.01 -20.73 13.30
N VAL A 10 2.22 -19.90 13.97
CA VAL A 10 0.90 -19.46 13.48
C VAL A 10 1.07 -18.19 12.66
N ILE A 11 0.88 -18.31 11.35
CA ILE A 11 1.01 -17.19 10.42
C ILE A 11 -0.29 -16.37 10.42
N PRO A 12 -0.23 -15.03 10.60
CA PRO A 12 -1.41 -14.19 10.55
C PRO A 12 -2.02 -14.16 9.14
N PRO A 13 -3.35 -13.95 9.01
CA PRO A 13 -3.99 -13.79 7.72
C PRO A 13 -3.42 -12.59 6.97
N PHE A 14 -3.23 -12.74 5.65
CA PHE A 14 -2.69 -11.67 4.81
C PHE A 14 -3.60 -10.43 4.81
N ILE A 15 -3.02 -9.25 5.01
CA ILE A 15 -3.73 -7.97 5.02
C ILE A 15 -3.46 -7.29 3.67
N GLN A 16 -4.27 -7.61 2.66
CA GLN A 16 -4.12 -7.01 1.32
C GLN A 16 -4.18 -5.47 1.31
N PRO A 17 -5.06 -4.81 2.11
CA PRO A 17 -5.07 -3.36 2.23
C PRO A 17 -3.80 -2.78 2.87
N ASP A 18 -3.00 -3.58 3.59
CA ASP A 18 -1.76 -3.13 4.21
C ASP A 18 -0.74 -4.29 4.35
N PRO A 19 -0.03 -4.65 3.26
CA PRO A 19 0.97 -5.71 3.30
C PRO A 19 2.14 -5.38 4.24
N ALA A 20 2.46 -4.09 4.41
CA ALA A 20 3.53 -3.66 5.30
C ALA A 20 3.19 -4.00 6.76
N LEU A 21 1.96 -3.72 7.21
CA LEU A 21 1.49 -4.14 8.53
C LEU A 21 1.53 -5.66 8.70
N TRP A 22 1.07 -6.41 7.70
CA TRP A 22 1.12 -7.87 7.75
C TRP A 22 2.55 -8.40 7.96
N PHE A 23 3.54 -7.85 7.24
CA PHE A 23 4.94 -8.24 7.43
C PHE A 23 5.46 -7.93 8.84
N HIS A 24 5.07 -6.80 9.46
CA HIS A 24 5.46 -6.50 10.84
C HIS A 24 4.88 -7.52 11.83
N MET A 25 3.62 -7.92 11.64
CA MET A 25 2.98 -8.96 12.46
C MET A 25 3.66 -10.32 12.26
N LEU A 26 3.94 -10.69 11.01
CA LEU A 26 4.62 -11.93 10.66
C LEU A 26 6.02 -12.00 11.26
N GLU A 27 6.79 -10.91 11.20
CA GLU A 27 8.13 -10.83 11.78
C GLU A 27 8.10 -11.00 13.30
N SER A 28 7.06 -10.48 13.96
CA SER A 28 6.83 -10.72 15.39
C SER A 28 6.58 -12.20 15.69
N THR A 29 5.82 -12.91 14.83
CA THR A 29 5.64 -14.37 14.95
C THR A 29 6.97 -15.12 14.80
N PHE A 30 7.81 -14.72 13.84
CA PHE A 30 9.13 -15.34 13.65
C PHE A 30 10.04 -15.17 14.86
N GLU A 31 10.00 -14.00 15.51
CA GLU A 31 10.79 -13.73 16.72
C GLU A 31 10.31 -14.55 17.92
N LEU A 32 8.99 -14.77 18.03
CA LEU A 32 8.37 -15.52 19.11
C LEU A 32 8.34 -17.05 18.87
N ALA A 33 8.91 -17.53 17.76
CA ALA A 33 8.91 -18.95 17.42
C ALA A 33 9.66 -19.78 18.49
N SER A 34 9.13 -20.98 18.78
CA SER A 34 9.67 -21.90 19.78
C SER A 34 10.09 -23.22 19.10
N PRO A 35 11.25 -23.82 19.46
CA PRO A 35 12.12 -23.52 20.60
C PRO A 35 13.13 -22.37 20.39
N LYS A 36 13.23 -21.83 19.17
CA LYS A 36 14.10 -20.71 18.84
C LYS A 36 13.49 -19.80 17.77
N PRO A 37 13.86 -18.50 17.73
CA PRO A 37 13.43 -17.59 16.69
C PRO A 37 13.79 -18.08 15.28
N ILE A 38 12.93 -17.76 14.31
CA ILE A 38 13.19 -18.00 12.89
C ILE A 38 13.98 -16.81 12.35
N THR A 39 15.27 -16.99 12.13
CA THR A 39 16.16 -15.93 11.63
C THR A 39 16.61 -16.13 10.18
N GLU A 40 16.62 -17.37 9.70
CA GLU A 40 17.10 -17.72 8.37
C GLU A 40 16.18 -17.18 7.27
N SER A 41 16.73 -16.37 6.35
CA SER A 41 15.99 -15.75 5.24
C SER A 41 15.22 -16.77 4.41
N LYS A 42 15.86 -17.88 4.01
CA LYS A 42 15.21 -18.94 3.23
C LYS A 42 14.01 -19.55 3.95
N THR A 43 14.10 -19.73 5.27
CA THR A 43 12.99 -20.25 6.07
C THR A 43 11.84 -19.25 6.13
N LYS A 44 12.13 -17.95 6.37
CA LYS A 44 11.11 -16.90 6.34
C LYS A 44 10.42 -16.79 4.97
N TYR A 45 11.20 -16.83 3.89
CA TYR A 45 10.71 -16.85 2.52
C TYR A 45 9.71 -17.98 2.29
N ASN A 46 10.05 -19.21 2.69
CA ASN A 46 9.16 -20.36 2.53
C ASN A 46 7.83 -20.18 3.28
N TYR A 47 7.85 -19.60 4.49
CA TYR A 47 6.63 -19.29 5.23
C TYR A 47 5.75 -18.27 4.49
N VAL A 48 6.35 -17.21 3.94
CA VAL A 48 5.62 -16.22 3.15
C VAL A 48 4.98 -16.91 1.95
N VAL A 49 5.75 -17.60 1.10
CA VAL A 49 5.24 -18.25 -0.11
C VAL A 49 4.10 -19.22 0.19
N ALA A 50 4.21 -20.01 1.26
CA ALA A 50 3.18 -20.97 1.64
C ALA A 50 1.85 -20.34 2.11
N HIS A 51 1.86 -19.06 2.50
CA HIS A 51 0.69 -18.36 3.07
C HIS A 51 0.22 -17.18 2.23
N LEU A 52 0.83 -16.95 1.06
CA LEU A 52 0.36 -15.92 0.14
C LEU A 52 -0.98 -16.33 -0.48
N PRO A 53 -1.96 -15.41 -0.53
CA PRO A 53 -3.14 -15.59 -1.37
C PRO A 53 -2.74 -15.77 -2.85
N PRO A 54 -3.45 -16.60 -3.64
CA PRO A 54 -3.12 -16.85 -5.05
C PRO A 54 -2.99 -15.58 -5.90
N GLU A 55 -3.81 -14.58 -5.64
CA GLU A 55 -3.81 -13.28 -6.29
C GLU A 55 -2.49 -12.52 -6.05
N ILE A 56 -1.97 -12.55 -4.82
CA ILE A 56 -0.71 -11.91 -4.47
C ILE A 56 0.47 -12.72 -4.99
N ALA A 57 0.42 -14.04 -4.90
CA ALA A 57 1.44 -14.93 -5.47
C ALA A 57 1.59 -14.71 -6.99
N THR A 58 0.49 -14.41 -7.69
CA THR A 58 0.51 -14.07 -9.12
C THR A 58 1.23 -12.73 -9.37
N VAL A 59 1.01 -11.73 -8.51
CA VAL A 59 1.66 -10.40 -8.60
C VAL A 59 3.18 -10.49 -8.46
N VAL A 60 3.70 -11.42 -7.66
CA VAL A 60 5.16 -11.61 -7.43
C VAL A 60 5.69 -12.93 -7.98
N ARG A 61 5.04 -13.49 -9.01
CA ARG A 61 5.38 -14.80 -9.57
C ARG A 61 6.85 -14.95 -9.95
N ASP A 62 7.41 -13.96 -10.62
CA ASP A 62 8.82 -13.94 -11.04
C ASP A 62 9.77 -14.10 -9.84
N VAL A 63 9.48 -13.42 -8.72
CA VAL A 63 10.27 -13.49 -7.48
C VAL A 63 10.13 -14.85 -6.80
N ILE A 64 8.96 -15.50 -6.94
CA ILE A 64 8.75 -16.84 -6.41
C ILE A 64 9.49 -17.90 -7.25
N ILE A 65 9.43 -17.78 -8.58
CA ILE A 65 10.06 -18.76 -9.50
C ILE A 65 11.58 -18.58 -9.54
N GLN A 66 12.07 -17.34 -9.40
CA GLN A 66 13.49 -16.98 -9.41
C GLN A 66 13.81 -16.13 -8.18
N PRO A 67 13.89 -16.74 -6.98
CA PRO A 67 14.18 -16.01 -5.76
C PRO A 67 15.61 -15.48 -5.74
N ASP A 68 15.81 -14.35 -5.05
CA ASP A 68 17.16 -13.82 -4.80
C ASP A 68 18.04 -14.86 -4.06
N SER A 69 19.30 -14.93 -4.47
CA SER A 69 20.23 -15.95 -3.97
C SER A 69 20.83 -15.62 -2.59
N SER A 70 20.84 -14.35 -2.21
CA SER A 70 21.46 -13.86 -0.98
C SER A 70 20.42 -13.69 0.14
N ASP A 71 19.33 -12.98 -0.14
CA ASP A 71 18.26 -12.71 0.82
C ASP A 71 16.88 -12.79 0.16
N PRO A 72 16.38 -14.01 -0.11
CA PRO A 72 15.09 -14.22 -0.78
C PRO A 72 13.90 -13.63 -0.02
N TYR A 73 13.97 -13.58 1.32
CA TYR A 73 12.91 -12.99 2.13
C TYR A 73 12.84 -11.47 1.97
N ALA A 74 13.98 -10.78 2.05
CA ALA A 74 14.00 -9.32 1.93
C ALA A 74 13.51 -8.87 0.55
N ASP A 75 13.99 -9.51 -0.52
CA ASP A 75 13.53 -9.19 -1.88
C ASP A 75 12.03 -9.45 -2.05
N LEU A 76 11.54 -10.63 -1.62
CA LEU A 76 10.12 -10.95 -1.69
C LEU A 76 9.25 -9.95 -0.91
N LYS A 77 9.66 -9.57 0.31
CA LYS A 77 8.96 -8.57 1.13
C LYS A 77 8.85 -7.23 0.41
N ILE A 78 9.97 -6.72 -0.10
CA ILE A 78 10.01 -5.44 -0.83
C ILE A 78 9.08 -5.50 -2.04
N LYS A 79 9.20 -6.55 -2.87
CA LYS A 79 8.41 -6.67 -4.10
C LYS A 79 6.92 -6.80 -3.84
N ILE A 80 6.49 -7.50 -2.79
CA ILE A 80 5.07 -7.60 -2.42
C ILE A 80 4.55 -6.22 -2.02
N ILE A 81 5.26 -5.51 -1.14
CA ILE A 81 4.85 -4.18 -0.66
C ILE A 81 4.76 -3.20 -1.84
N ASP A 82 5.80 -3.14 -2.67
CA ASP A 82 5.89 -2.21 -3.79
C ASP A 82 4.78 -2.46 -4.82
N ARG A 83 4.63 -3.70 -5.29
CA ARG A 83 3.67 -4.01 -6.35
C ARG A 83 2.21 -3.92 -5.87
N CYS A 84 1.95 -4.26 -4.61
CA CYS A 84 0.61 -4.06 -4.04
C CYS A 84 0.29 -2.57 -3.89
N SER A 85 1.27 -1.74 -3.52
CA SER A 85 1.10 -0.28 -3.42
C SER A 85 0.90 0.36 -4.80
N GLU A 86 1.63 -0.08 -5.81
CA GLU A 86 1.45 0.35 -7.19
C GLU A 86 0.05 -0.03 -7.71
N SER A 87 -0.40 -1.27 -7.48
CA SER A 87 -1.73 -1.72 -7.87
C SER A 87 -2.83 -0.85 -7.24
N LYS A 88 -2.73 -0.55 -5.94
CA LYS A 88 -3.67 0.36 -5.26
C LYS A 88 -3.66 1.76 -5.86
N THR A 89 -2.46 2.29 -6.14
CA THR A 89 -2.28 3.60 -6.76
C THR A 89 -2.92 3.66 -8.15
N GLN A 90 -2.78 2.60 -8.95
CA GLN A 90 -3.43 2.51 -10.26
C GLN A 90 -4.95 2.39 -10.14
N GLU A 91 -5.44 1.62 -9.17
CA GLU A 91 -6.86 1.45 -8.92
C GLU A 91 -7.53 2.76 -8.49
N ILE A 92 -6.92 3.52 -7.56
CA ILE A 92 -7.45 4.81 -7.15
C ILE A 92 -7.40 5.85 -8.27
N ARG A 93 -6.32 5.87 -9.07
CA ARG A 93 -6.23 6.69 -10.27
C ARG A 93 -7.40 6.41 -11.22
N ARG A 94 -7.70 5.14 -11.47
CA ARG A 94 -8.85 4.75 -12.30
C ARG A 94 -10.19 5.13 -11.68
N LEU A 95 -10.34 4.94 -10.37
CA LEU A 95 -11.57 5.28 -9.64
C LEU A 95 -11.87 6.79 -9.68
N LEU A 96 -10.83 7.62 -9.66
CA LEU A 96 -10.93 9.08 -9.61
C LEU A 96 -10.73 9.76 -10.98
N ALA A 97 -10.32 9.04 -12.03
CA ALA A 97 -10.07 9.60 -13.37
C ALA A 97 -11.28 10.32 -13.99
N GLY A 98 -12.50 10.01 -13.56
CA GLY A 98 -13.73 10.65 -14.04
C GLY A 98 -14.21 11.84 -13.20
N GLU A 99 -13.55 12.15 -12.09
CA GLU A 99 -13.91 13.29 -11.25
C GLU A 99 -13.34 14.58 -11.86
N SER A 100 -14.20 15.54 -12.15
CA SER A 100 -13.82 16.87 -12.64
C SER A 100 -14.56 17.95 -11.86
N LEU A 101 -14.00 19.15 -11.75
CA LEU A 101 -14.65 20.23 -10.99
C LEU A 101 -16.10 20.48 -11.44
N GLY A 102 -16.33 20.63 -12.75
CA GLY A 102 -17.66 20.95 -13.28
C GLY A 102 -18.22 22.22 -12.63
N ASP A 103 -19.49 22.17 -12.20
CA ASP A 103 -20.15 23.26 -11.47
C ASP A 103 -19.98 23.15 -9.93
N ARG A 104 -19.20 22.17 -9.44
CA ARG A 104 -19.01 21.92 -8.01
C ARG A 104 -17.96 22.87 -7.43
N LYS A 105 -18.03 23.10 -6.13
CA LYS A 105 -16.92 23.75 -5.41
C LYS A 105 -15.72 22.80 -5.29
N PRO A 106 -14.48 23.32 -5.29
CA PRO A 106 -13.28 22.53 -5.02
C PRO A 106 -13.35 21.72 -3.72
N SER A 107 -13.87 22.26 -2.61
CA SER A 107 -14.04 21.47 -1.37
C SER A 107 -15.04 20.33 -1.51
N GLU A 108 -16.11 20.52 -2.29
CA GLU A 108 -17.10 19.47 -2.54
C GLU A 108 -16.51 18.33 -3.36
N LEU A 109 -15.73 18.66 -4.40
CA LEU A 109 -14.96 17.70 -5.18
C LEU A 109 -14.00 16.92 -4.29
N LEU A 110 -13.17 17.62 -3.49
CA LEU A 110 -12.21 16.98 -2.60
C LEU A 110 -12.89 16.02 -1.62
N ARG A 111 -14.03 16.43 -1.05
CA ARG A 111 -14.81 15.57 -0.14
C ARG A 111 -15.32 14.31 -0.82
N VAL A 112 -15.74 14.40 -2.09
CA VAL A 112 -16.15 13.23 -2.88
C VAL A 112 -14.96 12.32 -3.15
N MET A 113 -13.81 12.87 -3.53
CA MET A 113 -12.59 12.10 -3.77
C MET A 113 -12.12 11.38 -2.51
N LYS A 114 -12.08 12.07 -1.35
CA LYS A 114 -11.76 11.48 -0.04
C LYS A 114 -12.70 10.33 0.31
N ARG A 115 -14.01 10.51 0.13
CA ARG A 115 -15.01 9.46 0.40
C ARG A 115 -14.80 8.23 -0.49
N ARG A 116 -14.50 8.42 -1.77
CA ARG A 116 -14.24 7.30 -2.70
C ARG A 116 -12.93 6.57 -2.39
N ALA A 117 -11.94 7.32 -1.88
CA ALA A 117 -10.63 6.80 -1.53
C ALA A 117 -10.53 6.20 -0.11
N GLU A 118 -11.59 6.26 0.70
CA GLU A 118 -11.57 5.93 2.14
C GLU A 118 -10.95 4.55 2.43
N ASN A 119 -11.26 3.54 1.61
CA ASN A 119 -10.79 2.17 1.80
C ASN A 119 -9.39 1.89 1.21
N TYR A 120 -8.77 2.87 0.54
CA TYR A 120 -7.49 2.69 -0.17
C TYR A 120 -6.27 3.14 0.61
N ASN A 121 -6.48 3.78 1.78
CA ASN A 121 -5.41 4.31 2.65
C ASN A 121 -4.34 5.10 1.86
N ILE A 122 -4.80 6.02 1.02
CA ILE A 122 -3.91 6.79 0.13
C ILE A 122 -3.20 7.91 0.89
N ASP A 123 -1.96 8.18 0.50
CA ASP A 123 -1.22 9.35 0.97
C ASP A 123 -1.86 10.66 0.50
N ASP A 124 -1.79 11.72 1.32
CA ASP A 124 -2.31 13.04 0.99
C ASP A 124 -1.65 13.62 -0.28
N SER A 125 -0.39 13.26 -0.55
CA SER A 125 0.35 13.66 -1.74
C SER A 125 -0.28 13.12 -3.03
N LEU A 126 -0.67 11.84 -3.04
CA LEU A 126 -1.37 11.23 -4.17
C LEU A 126 -2.78 11.82 -4.32
N LEU A 127 -3.49 12.04 -3.21
CA LEU A 127 -4.81 12.69 -3.26
C LEU A 127 -4.71 14.11 -3.84
N LEU A 128 -3.72 14.89 -3.41
CA LEU A 128 -3.45 16.24 -3.92
C LEU A 128 -3.10 16.22 -5.41
N GLU A 129 -2.26 15.27 -5.86
CA GLU A 129 -1.94 15.08 -7.28
C GLU A 129 -3.22 14.89 -8.11
N LEU A 130 -4.08 13.96 -7.69
CA LEU A 130 -5.33 13.65 -8.40
C LEU A 130 -6.33 14.82 -8.34
N PHE A 131 -6.41 15.48 -7.18
CA PHE A 131 -7.25 16.67 -7.01
C PHE A 131 -6.83 17.80 -7.96
N ASN A 132 -5.53 18.05 -8.08
CA ASN A 132 -5.00 19.03 -9.03
C ASN A 132 -5.31 18.66 -10.47
N GLN A 133 -5.18 17.38 -10.86
CA GLN A 133 -5.54 16.91 -12.20
C GLN A 133 -7.02 17.15 -12.54
N ALA A 134 -7.91 17.12 -11.55
CA ALA A 134 -9.34 17.38 -11.71
C ALA A 134 -9.71 18.88 -11.82
N MET A 135 -8.75 19.79 -11.61
CA MET A 135 -8.95 21.25 -11.69
C MET A 135 -8.77 21.82 -13.10
N PRO A 136 -9.38 22.98 -13.41
CA PRO A 136 -9.05 23.75 -14.60
C PRO A 136 -7.57 24.19 -14.62
N VAL A 137 -6.95 24.22 -15.80
CA VAL A 137 -5.53 24.59 -16.01
C VAL A 137 -5.09 25.89 -15.28
N PRO A 138 -5.90 26.97 -15.26
CA PRO A 138 -5.53 28.18 -14.52
C PRO A 138 -5.36 27.95 -13.02
N VAL A 139 -6.24 27.13 -12.41
CA VAL A 139 -6.19 26.79 -11.00
C VAL A 139 -4.99 25.89 -10.71
N GLN A 140 -4.71 24.90 -11.58
CA GLN A 140 -3.52 24.03 -11.46
C GLN A 140 -2.22 24.84 -11.39
N THR A 141 -2.08 25.86 -12.25
CA THR A 141 -0.90 26.74 -12.30
C THR A 141 -0.69 27.49 -10.98
N ILE A 142 -1.77 27.96 -10.36
CA ILE A 142 -1.72 28.66 -9.07
C ILE A 142 -1.31 27.68 -7.96
N LEU A 143 -1.93 26.50 -7.90
CA LEU A 143 -1.65 25.50 -6.88
C LEU A 143 -0.19 25.00 -6.95
N ALA A 144 0.37 24.88 -8.15
CA ALA A 144 1.79 24.54 -8.34
C ALA A 144 2.73 25.62 -7.75
N SER A 145 2.36 26.90 -7.85
CA SER A 145 3.19 28.03 -7.37
C SER A 145 3.24 28.18 -5.84
N ILE A 146 2.29 27.59 -5.13
CA ILE A 146 2.19 27.66 -3.66
C ILE A 146 2.56 26.36 -2.96
N SER A 147 2.94 25.33 -3.72
CA SER A 147 3.37 24.04 -3.17
C SER A 147 4.71 24.14 -2.41
N PRO A 148 4.91 23.37 -1.33
CA PRO A 148 4.06 22.29 -0.83
C PRO A 148 2.86 22.78 0.02
N ILE A 149 1.67 22.22 -0.25
CA ILE A 149 0.43 22.41 0.51
C ILE A 149 -0.30 21.08 0.69
N THR A 150 -1.23 20.98 1.63
CA THR A 150 -2.09 19.79 1.80
C THR A 150 -3.26 19.81 0.81
N SER A 151 -3.90 18.65 0.61
CA SER A 151 -5.11 18.56 -0.22
C SER A 151 -6.22 19.51 0.25
N ASP A 152 -6.43 19.63 1.57
CA ASP A 152 -7.42 20.55 2.14
C ASP A 152 -7.09 22.02 1.86
N LYS A 153 -5.82 22.40 1.99
CA LYS A 153 -5.42 23.78 1.72
C LYS A 153 -5.52 24.13 0.23
N ALA A 154 -5.28 23.16 -0.64
CA ALA A 154 -5.46 23.32 -2.08
C ALA A 154 -6.92 23.60 -2.45
N ALA A 155 -7.87 22.92 -1.79
CA ALA A 155 -9.29 23.17 -2.01
C ALA A 155 -9.70 24.59 -1.58
N GLU A 156 -9.23 25.07 -0.42
CA GLU A 156 -9.51 26.43 0.04
C GLU A 156 -8.99 27.50 -0.96
N VAL A 157 -7.78 27.31 -1.49
CA VAL A 157 -7.19 28.27 -2.45
C VAL A 157 -7.93 28.24 -3.78
N ALA A 158 -8.32 27.05 -4.24
CA ALA A 158 -9.06 26.89 -5.48
C ALA A 158 -10.45 27.55 -5.43
N GLU A 159 -11.08 27.64 -4.24
CA GLU A 159 -12.38 28.29 -4.06
C GLU A 159 -12.36 29.81 -4.22
N LEU A 160 -11.20 30.44 -4.02
CA LEU A 160 -11.05 31.89 -4.07
C LEU A 160 -10.81 32.42 -5.49
N ARG A 161 -11.02 31.59 -6.52
CA ARG A 161 -10.70 31.86 -7.93
C ARG A 161 -11.88 31.57 -8.83
#